data_AF-A0A078A7K6-F1
#
_entry.id   AF-A0A078A7K6-F1
#
_cell.length_a   1.000
_cell.length_b   1.000
_cell.length_c   1.000
_cell.angle_alpha   90.00
_cell.angle_beta   90.00
_cell.angle_gamma   90.00
#
_symmetry.space_group_name_H-M   'P 1'
#
loop_
_entity.id
_entity.type
_entity.pdbx_description
1 polymer ?
#
loop_
_entity_poly.entity_id
_entity_poly.type
_entity_poly.pdbx_seq_one_letter_code
_entity_poly.pdbx_strand_id
1 'polypeptide(L)'
;MNTSAISSGPASTDRINKLSERLHNLQKNLQTEKQTQFEKLEHRLKTLHSRFGDNYENSNKRFNLLKDQLIKIENQIESQQLAREDLMQGKHSELDNLQGKIASLIAEEIKTREDSEFKLRKQIQEKALQVQQEIIREAQSGTEIVGTLEKYLEEDIPSLYESLKVGINEREQTEELLLRQVSEEFTNIHQEIVDEKKAREEQEEAMLEMLKEIISKVKEQITIERFERERTEETLVNLLEETCNKLNSVSTDF
;
A
#
# COMPACT_ATOMS: atom_id res chain seq x y z
N MET A 1 -41.27 9.39 -170.03
CA MET A 1 -42.43 9.57 -170.92
C MET A 1 -43.32 10.66 -170.36
N ASN A 2 -43.53 11.72 -171.14
CA ASN A 2 -44.58 12.77 -171.15
C ASN A 2 -45.11 13.35 -169.81
N THR A 3 -44.86 14.63 -169.46
CA THR A 3 -45.50 15.90 -169.92
C THR A 3 -47.03 15.90 -169.69
N SER A 4 -47.68 16.84 -169.00
CA SER A 4 -47.84 18.28 -169.29
C SER A 4 -48.65 18.94 -168.13
N ALA A 5 -48.24 20.05 -167.52
CA ALA A 5 -48.67 21.44 -167.76
C ALA A 5 -50.18 21.77 -167.61
N ILE A 6 -50.54 22.78 -166.79
CA ILE A 6 -51.26 24.04 -167.16
C ILE A 6 -51.57 24.94 -165.92
N SER A 7 -51.54 26.25 -166.18
CA SER A 7 -51.68 27.52 -165.40
C SER A 7 -52.96 27.68 -164.53
N SER A 8 -53.23 28.71 -163.68
CA SER A 8 -52.84 30.13 -163.52
C SER A 8 -53.58 30.76 -162.30
N GLY A 9 -53.03 31.77 -161.60
CA GLY A 9 -53.83 32.74 -160.78
C GLY A 9 -53.11 33.49 -159.63
N PRO A 10 -52.97 34.84 -159.65
CA PRO A 10 -52.17 35.64 -158.70
C PRO A 10 -52.99 36.31 -157.57
N ALA A 11 -53.85 35.56 -156.85
CA ALA A 11 -54.58 36.04 -155.66
C ALA A 11 -54.60 35.02 -154.50
N SER A 12 -54.20 33.77 -154.74
CA SER A 12 -54.01 32.74 -153.71
C SER A 12 -52.69 32.88 -152.96
N THR A 13 -51.69 33.54 -153.56
CA THR A 13 -50.34 33.68 -153.00
C THR A 13 -50.32 34.54 -151.75
N ASP A 14 -51.10 35.62 -151.66
CA ASP A 14 -51.16 36.48 -150.47
C ASP A 14 -51.90 35.85 -149.29
N ARG A 15 -52.92 35.04 -149.56
CA ARG A 15 -53.67 34.30 -148.54
C ARG A 15 -52.85 33.12 -148.00
N ILE A 16 -52.11 32.45 -148.89
CA ILE A 16 -51.13 31.42 -148.54
C ILE A 16 -49.95 32.04 -147.80
N ASN A 17 -49.48 33.24 -148.16
CA ASN A 17 -48.42 33.94 -147.43
C ASN A 17 -48.88 34.36 -146.03
N LYS A 18 -50.09 34.90 -145.85
CA LYS A 18 -50.65 35.21 -144.52
C LYS A 18 -50.91 33.97 -143.67
N LEU A 19 -51.38 32.87 -144.28
CA LEU A 19 -51.54 31.59 -143.58
C LEU A 19 -50.19 30.97 -143.23
N SER A 20 -49.20 31.04 -144.12
CA SER A 20 -47.83 30.58 -143.88
C SER A 20 -47.14 31.43 -142.82
N GLU A 21 -47.37 32.73 -142.79
CA GLU A 21 -46.86 33.64 -141.76
C GLU A 21 -47.56 33.43 -140.42
N ARG A 22 -48.87 33.15 -140.40
CA ARG A 22 -49.59 32.72 -139.19
C ARG A 22 -49.15 31.34 -138.71
N LEU A 23 -48.95 30.38 -139.59
CA LEU A 23 -48.53 29.02 -139.26
C LEU A 23 -47.06 28.99 -138.84
N HIS A 24 -46.21 29.80 -139.47
CA HIS A 24 -44.83 30.03 -139.05
C HIS A 24 -44.78 30.77 -137.72
N ASN A 25 -45.64 31.76 -137.47
CA ASN A 25 -45.77 32.38 -136.15
C ASN A 25 -46.33 31.42 -135.10
N LEU A 26 -47.29 30.55 -135.43
CA LEU A 26 -47.82 29.55 -134.50
C LEU A 26 -46.76 28.51 -134.19
N GLN A 27 -46.04 28.02 -135.20
CA GLN A 27 -44.94 27.06 -135.04
C GLN A 27 -43.77 27.68 -134.27
N LYS A 28 -43.42 28.94 -134.56
CA LYS A 28 -42.43 29.71 -133.81
C LYS A 28 -42.89 29.92 -132.37
N ASN A 29 -44.13 30.33 -132.13
CA ASN A 29 -44.66 30.53 -130.78
C ASN A 29 -44.73 29.21 -130.00
N LEU A 30 -45.17 28.12 -130.61
CA LEU A 30 -45.22 26.79 -129.98
C LEU A 30 -43.81 26.27 -129.69
N GLN A 31 -42.85 26.53 -130.58
CA GLN A 31 -41.46 26.15 -130.38
C GLN A 31 -40.77 27.02 -129.32
N THR A 32 -41.11 28.31 -129.24
CA THR A 32 -40.64 29.23 -128.19
C THR A 32 -41.27 28.87 -126.84
N GLU A 33 -42.54 28.48 -126.81
CA GLU A 33 -43.23 28.03 -125.60
C GLU A 33 -42.67 26.69 -125.10
N LYS A 34 -42.43 25.72 -125.99
CA LYS A 34 -41.74 24.48 -125.64
C LYS A 34 -40.33 24.73 -125.14
N GLN A 35 -39.57 25.61 -125.79
CA GLN A 35 -38.22 25.99 -125.40
C GLN A 35 -38.21 26.65 -124.01
N THR A 36 -39.12 27.60 -123.75
CA THR A 36 -39.23 28.25 -122.44
C THR A 36 -39.74 27.32 -121.34
N GLN A 37 -40.63 26.37 -121.63
CA GLN A 37 -41.03 25.34 -120.68
C GLN A 37 -39.87 24.37 -120.38
N PHE A 38 -39.10 23.99 -121.40
CA PHE A 38 -37.92 23.16 -121.25
C PHE A 38 -36.86 23.86 -120.40
N GLU A 39 -36.57 25.13 -120.67
CA GLU A 39 -35.64 25.97 -119.88
C GLU A 39 -36.12 26.13 -118.43
N LYS A 40 -37.43 26.28 -118.18
CA LYS A 40 -38.00 26.32 -116.83
C LYS A 40 -37.83 24.98 -116.10
N LEU A 41 -38.09 23.87 -116.79
CA LEU A 41 -37.90 22.52 -116.23
C LEU A 41 -36.42 22.25 -115.94
N GLU A 42 -35.52 22.61 -116.85
CA GLU A 42 -34.08 22.47 -116.71
C GLU A 42 -33.54 23.33 -115.56
N HIS A 43 -33.99 24.59 -115.45
CA HIS A 43 -33.65 25.45 -114.33
C HIS A 43 -34.15 24.89 -112.98
N ARG A 44 -35.38 24.36 -112.96
CA ARG A 44 -35.94 23.71 -111.77
C ARG A 44 -35.19 22.42 -111.41
N LEU A 45 -34.79 21.62 -112.40
CA LEU A 45 -33.98 20.42 -112.22
C LEU A 45 -32.60 20.78 -111.67
N LYS A 46 -31.94 21.79 -112.23
CA LYS A 46 -30.63 22.29 -111.76
C LYS A 46 -30.71 22.83 -110.33
N THR A 47 -31.77 23.58 -110.02
CA THR A 47 -32.01 24.08 -108.66
C THR A 47 -32.26 22.95 -107.69
N LEU A 48 -33.07 21.95 -108.07
CA LEU A 48 -33.33 20.78 -107.24
C LEU A 48 -32.05 19.96 -107.02
N HIS A 49 -31.23 19.79 -108.06
CA HIS A 49 -29.96 19.08 -107.98
C HIS A 49 -28.97 19.80 -107.06
N SER A 50 -28.85 21.14 -107.17
CA SER A 50 -28.03 21.94 -106.26
C SER A 50 -28.52 21.81 -104.81
N ARG A 51 -29.83 21.97 -104.58
CA ARG A 51 -30.41 21.81 -103.24
C ARG A 51 -30.21 20.40 -102.69
N PHE A 52 -30.29 19.38 -103.54
CA PHE A 52 -30.03 18.01 -103.15
C PHE A 52 -28.56 17.80 -102.78
N GLY A 53 -27.63 18.34 -103.57
CA GLY A 53 -26.19 18.31 -103.27
C GLY A 53 -25.85 19.01 -101.95
N ASP A 54 -26.35 20.23 -101.75
CA ASP A 54 -26.14 21.00 -100.53
C ASP A 54 -26.74 20.28 -99.30
N ASN A 55 -27.94 19.71 -99.45
CA ASN A 55 -28.59 18.96 -98.38
C ASN A 55 -27.84 17.66 -98.07
N TYR A 56 -27.39 16.93 -99.10
CA TYR A 56 -26.59 15.72 -98.95
C TYR A 56 -25.26 16.02 -98.24
N GLU A 57 -24.55 17.07 -98.64
CA GLU A 57 -23.29 17.48 -98.02
C GLU A 57 -23.49 17.92 -96.55
N ASN A 58 -24.53 18.73 -96.27
CA ASN A 58 -24.86 19.17 -94.92
C ASN A 58 -25.26 18.00 -94.01
N SER A 59 -26.09 17.07 -94.51
CA SER A 59 -26.41 15.82 -93.81
C SER A 59 -25.15 15.02 -93.52
N ASN A 60 -24.25 14.85 -94.49
CA ASN A 60 -23.03 14.07 -94.31
C ASN A 60 -22.08 14.71 -93.26
N LYS A 61 -21.95 16.05 -93.26
CA LYS A 61 -21.20 16.78 -92.22
C LYS A 61 -21.79 16.53 -90.82
N ARG A 62 -23.12 16.58 -90.68
CA ARG A 62 -23.80 16.29 -89.42
C ARG A 62 -23.60 14.85 -88.97
N PHE A 63 -23.70 13.87 -89.89
CA PHE A 63 -23.45 12.47 -89.57
C PHE A 63 -22.02 12.22 -89.12
N ASN A 64 -21.03 12.84 -89.78
CA ASN A 64 -19.63 12.72 -89.37
C ASN A 64 -19.38 13.36 -87.99
N LEU A 65 -19.96 14.53 -87.72
CA LEU A 65 -19.86 15.16 -86.40
C LEU A 65 -20.48 14.28 -85.30
N LEU A 66 -21.67 13.72 -85.55
CA LEU A 66 -22.33 12.81 -84.62
C LEU A 66 -21.50 11.53 -84.40
N LYS A 67 -20.91 10.98 -85.46
CA LYS A 67 -20.01 9.82 -85.37
C LYS A 67 -18.79 10.13 -84.49
N ASP A 68 -18.14 11.28 -84.69
CA ASP A 68 -16.99 11.67 -83.88
C ASP A 68 -17.38 11.92 -82.41
N GLN A 69 -18.57 12.47 -82.16
CA GLN A 69 -19.11 12.62 -80.81
C GLN A 69 -19.42 11.26 -80.16
N LEU A 70 -19.98 10.32 -80.93
CA LEU A 70 -20.29 8.97 -80.45
C LEU A 70 -19.01 8.24 -80.03
N ILE A 71 -17.96 8.29 -80.87
CA ILE A 71 -16.65 7.69 -80.56
C ILE A 71 -16.02 8.32 -79.30
N LYS A 72 -16.14 9.65 -79.14
CA LYS A 72 -15.65 10.33 -77.93
C LYS A 72 -16.38 9.87 -76.68
N ILE A 73 -17.71 9.70 -76.76
CA ILE A 73 -18.52 9.23 -75.64
C ILE A 73 -18.17 7.77 -75.32
N GLU A 74 -18.00 6.90 -76.32
CA GLU A 74 -17.56 5.51 -76.13
C GLU A 74 -16.22 5.45 -75.38
N ASN A 75 -15.21 6.19 -75.86
CA ASN A 75 -13.90 6.24 -75.19
C ASN A 75 -13.98 6.80 -73.76
N GLN A 76 -14.83 7.79 -73.53
CA GLN A 76 -15.04 8.34 -72.18
C GLN A 76 -15.71 7.32 -71.24
N ILE A 77 -16.68 6.55 -71.75
CA ILE A 77 -17.34 5.49 -70.97
C ILE A 77 -16.33 4.40 -70.61
N GLU A 78 -15.52 3.94 -71.56
CA GLU A 78 -14.48 2.93 -71.30
C GLU A 78 -13.45 3.43 -70.28
N SER A 79 -12.98 4.67 -70.43
CA SER A 79 -12.04 5.26 -69.47
C SER A 79 -12.64 5.40 -68.08
N GLN A 80 -13.92 5.77 -67.96
CA GLN A 80 -14.61 5.86 -66.67
C GLN A 80 -14.85 4.49 -66.04
N GLN A 81 -15.11 3.46 -66.84
CA GLN A 81 -15.24 2.08 -66.35
C GLN A 81 -13.93 1.60 -65.74
N LEU A 82 -12.81 1.77 -66.45
CA LEU A 82 -11.48 1.40 -65.95
C LEU A 82 -11.12 2.19 -64.67
N ALA A 83 -11.31 3.51 -64.67
CA ALA A 83 -11.02 4.33 -63.49
C ALA A 83 -11.87 3.93 -62.26
N ARG A 84 -13.13 3.51 -62.50
CA ARG A 84 -14.00 3.00 -61.45
C ARG A 84 -13.52 1.65 -60.92
N GLU A 85 -13.09 0.74 -61.79
CA GLU A 85 -12.55 -0.56 -61.39
C GLU A 85 -11.28 -0.41 -60.55
N ASP A 86 -10.33 0.42 -61.00
CA ASP A 86 -9.11 0.73 -60.26
C ASP A 86 -9.40 1.34 -58.88
N LEU A 87 -10.35 2.28 -58.80
CA LEU A 87 -10.77 2.88 -57.54
C LEU A 87 -11.39 1.84 -56.61
N MET A 88 -12.25 0.97 -57.13
CA MET A 88 -12.89 -0.08 -56.32
C MET A 88 -11.87 -1.09 -55.80
N GLN A 89 -10.91 -1.50 -56.64
CA GLN A 89 -9.82 -2.40 -56.23
C GLN A 89 -8.94 -1.75 -55.16
N GLY A 90 -8.57 -0.48 -55.34
CA GLY A 90 -7.81 0.29 -54.34
C GLY A 90 -8.54 0.38 -53.00
N LYS A 91 -9.84 0.71 -53.03
CA LYS A 91 -10.67 0.80 -51.82
C LYS A 91 -10.85 -0.55 -51.13
N HIS A 92 -10.99 -1.63 -51.89
CA HIS A 92 -11.09 -2.96 -51.32
C HIS A 92 -9.79 -3.35 -50.60
N SER A 93 -8.64 -3.11 -51.22
CA SER A 93 -7.34 -3.35 -50.58
C SER A 93 -7.11 -2.49 -49.34
N GLU A 94 -7.51 -1.21 -49.36
CA GLU A 94 -7.47 -0.36 -48.17
C GLU A 94 -8.33 -0.89 -47.03
N LEU A 95 -9.55 -1.36 -47.33
CA LEU A 95 -10.46 -1.95 -46.34
C LEU A 95 -9.88 -3.25 -45.75
N ASP A 96 -9.34 -4.14 -46.56
CA ASP A 96 -8.71 -5.39 -46.10
C ASP A 96 -7.51 -5.11 -45.20
N ASN A 97 -6.68 -4.12 -45.57
CA ASN A 97 -5.54 -3.69 -44.77
C ASN A 97 -5.98 -3.10 -43.42
N LEU A 98 -7.02 -2.28 -43.40
CA LEU A 98 -7.57 -1.72 -42.17
C LEU A 98 -8.19 -2.81 -41.28
N GLN A 99 -8.93 -3.74 -41.88
CA GLN A 99 -9.52 -4.87 -41.18
C GLN A 99 -8.45 -5.76 -40.54
N GLY A 100 -7.37 -6.06 -41.27
CA GLY A 100 -6.23 -6.80 -40.74
C GLY A 100 -5.53 -6.10 -39.58
N LYS A 101 -5.33 -4.76 -39.68
CA LYS A 101 -4.76 -3.96 -38.59
C LYS A 101 -5.64 -3.97 -37.35
N ILE A 102 -6.95 -3.79 -37.50
CA ILE A 102 -7.91 -3.81 -36.39
C ILE A 102 -7.90 -5.19 -35.72
N ALA A 103 -7.93 -6.27 -36.51
CA ALA A 103 -7.86 -7.62 -35.97
C ALA A 103 -6.58 -7.88 -35.17
N SER A 104 -5.42 -7.41 -35.67
CA SER A 104 -4.15 -7.51 -34.96
C SER A 104 -4.15 -6.74 -33.64
N LEU A 105 -4.66 -5.50 -33.63
CA LEU A 105 -4.75 -4.68 -32.42
C LEU A 105 -5.67 -5.30 -31.37
N ILE A 106 -6.80 -5.86 -31.81
CA ILE A 106 -7.73 -6.58 -30.90
C ILE A 106 -7.04 -7.81 -30.31
N ALA A 107 -6.33 -8.59 -31.12
CA ALA A 107 -5.63 -9.78 -30.63
C ALA A 107 -4.52 -9.44 -29.64
N GLU A 108 -3.77 -8.36 -29.89
CA GLU A 108 -2.75 -7.86 -28.97
C GLU A 108 -3.38 -7.38 -27.65
N GLU A 109 -4.46 -6.60 -27.72
CA GLU A 109 -5.16 -6.10 -26.54
C GLU A 109 -5.77 -7.23 -25.69
N ILE A 110 -6.33 -8.27 -26.33
CA ILE A 110 -6.82 -9.46 -25.61
C ILE A 110 -5.67 -10.12 -24.85
N LYS A 111 -4.53 -10.32 -25.52
CA LYS A 111 -3.36 -10.96 -24.92
C LYS A 111 -2.78 -10.15 -23.75
N THR A 112 -2.62 -8.83 -23.92
CA THR A 112 -2.11 -7.96 -22.85
C THR A 112 -3.06 -7.95 -21.66
N ARG A 113 -4.38 -7.95 -21.91
CA ARG A 113 -5.39 -8.06 -20.86
C ARG A 113 -5.27 -9.38 -20.11
N GLU A 114 -5.22 -10.52 -20.80
CA GLU A 114 -5.07 -11.85 -20.19
C GLU A 114 -3.79 -11.96 -19.35
N ASP A 115 -2.66 -11.47 -19.86
CA ASP A 115 -1.38 -11.46 -19.13
C ASP A 115 -1.44 -10.59 -17.87
N SER A 116 -2.09 -9.42 -17.95
CA SER A 116 -2.26 -8.52 -16.80
C SER A 116 -3.19 -9.11 -15.74
N GLU A 117 -4.28 -9.73 -16.18
CA GLU A 117 -5.26 -10.36 -15.30
C GLU A 117 -4.66 -11.55 -14.57
N PHE A 118 -3.88 -12.38 -15.27
CA PHE A 118 -3.15 -13.49 -14.67
C PHE A 118 -2.18 -13.02 -13.57
N LYS A 119 -1.39 -11.97 -13.85
CA LYS A 119 -0.47 -11.38 -12.86
C LYS A 119 -1.22 -10.83 -11.64
N LEU A 120 -2.32 -10.12 -11.86
CA LEU A 120 -3.11 -9.55 -10.77
C LEU A 120 -3.73 -10.64 -9.90
N ARG A 121 -4.31 -11.69 -10.52
CA ARG A 121 -4.86 -12.84 -9.80
C ARG A 121 -3.81 -13.53 -8.95
N LYS A 122 -2.60 -13.73 -9.48
CA LYS A 122 -1.48 -14.31 -8.74
C LYS A 122 -1.08 -13.45 -7.55
N GLN A 123 -0.95 -12.13 -7.72
CA GLN A 123 -0.62 -11.21 -6.61
C GLN A 123 -1.68 -11.21 -5.51
N ILE A 124 -2.97 -11.23 -5.90
CA ILE A 124 -4.08 -11.33 -4.94
C ILE A 124 -3.98 -12.64 -4.15
N GLN A 125 -3.71 -13.76 -4.82
CA GLN A 125 -3.58 -15.07 -4.17
C GLN A 125 -2.40 -15.10 -3.20
N GLU A 126 -1.23 -14.58 -3.60
CA GLU A 126 -0.05 -14.48 -2.75
C GLU A 126 -0.32 -13.62 -1.51
N LYS A 127 -0.98 -12.47 -1.68
CA LYS A 127 -1.34 -11.58 -0.56
C LYS A 127 -2.38 -12.17 0.37
N ALA A 128 -3.39 -12.85 -0.17
CA ALA A 128 -4.38 -13.56 0.64
C ALA A 128 -3.72 -14.65 1.50
N LEU A 129 -2.77 -15.40 0.93
CA LEU A 129 -2.04 -16.43 1.65
C LEU A 129 -1.11 -15.84 2.73
N GLN A 130 -0.45 -14.72 2.44
CA GLN A 130 0.35 -13.99 3.42
C GLN A 130 -0.50 -13.56 4.63
N VAL A 131 -1.65 -12.94 4.38
CA VAL A 131 -2.57 -12.50 5.45
C VAL A 131 -3.09 -13.69 6.25
N GLN A 132 -3.43 -14.79 5.59
CA GLN A 132 -3.87 -16.01 6.27
C GLN A 132 -2.78 -16.55 7.22
N GLN A 133 -1.52 -16.55 6.80
CA GLN A 133 -0.40 -16.97 7.64
C GLN A 133 -0.17 -16.03 8.82
N GLU A 134 -0.28 -14.72 8.61
CA GLU A 134 -0.17 -13.72 9.68
C GLU A 134 -1.28 -13.89 10.73
N ILE A 135 -2.52 -14.14 10.31
CA ILE A 135 -3.64 -14.42 11.23
C ILE A 135 -3.38 -15.66 12.09
N ILE A 136 -2.91 -16.75 11.47
CA ILE A 136 -2.61 -17.99 12.20
C ILE A 136 -1.49 -17.76 13.22
N ARG A 137 -0.43 -17.05 12.82
CA ARG A 137 0.70 -16.73 13.69
C ARG A 137 0.27 -15.86 14.88
N GLU A 138 -0.53 -14.85 14.63
CA GLU A 138 -1.05 -13.96 15.68
C GLU A 138 -1.94 -14.74 16.66
N ALA A 139 -2.81 -15.62 16.15
CA ALA A 139 -3.66 -16.46 17.00
C ALA A 139 -2.85 -17.42 17.88
N GLN A 140 -1.78 -18.01 17.35
CA GLN A 140 -0.84 -18.84 18.13
C GLN A 140 -0.14 -18.02 19.21
N SER A 141 0.45 -16.87 18.85
CA SER A 141 1.09 -15.97 19.80
C SER A 141 0.13 -15.50 20.89
N GLY A 142 -1.11 -15.16 20.53
CA GLY A 142 -2.15 -14.77 21.49
C GLY A 142 -2.47 -15.91 22.46
N THR A 143 -2.56 -17.15 21.98
CA THR A 143 -2.81 -18.32 22.82
C THR A 143 -1.65 -18.60 23.78
N GLU A 144 -0.40 -18.46 23.32
CA GLU A 144 0.80 -18.62 24.17
C GLU A 144 0.87 -17.56 25.28
N ILE A 145 0.55 -16.31 24.94
CA ILE A 145 0.51 -15.21 25.93
C ILE A 145 -0.56 -15.47 26.97
N VAL A 146 -1.78 -15.85 26.54
CA VAL A 146 -2.87 -16.17 27.46
C VAL A 146 -2.49 -17.34 28.37
N GLY A 147 -1.95 -18.43 27.83
CA GLY A 147 -1.52 -19.58 28.64
C GLY A 147 -0.40 -19.22 29.64
N THR A 148 0.50 -18.30 29.27
CA THR A 148 1.52 -17.80 30.20
C THR A 148 0.91 -16.96 31.33
N LEU A 149 -0.08 -16.11 31.01
CA LEU A 149 -0.79 -15.31 32.00
C LEU A 149 -1.63 -16.19 32.94
N GLU A 150 -2.32 -17.19 32.40
CA GLU A 150 -3.06 -18.18 33.18
C GLU A 150 -2.13 -18.86 34.18
N LYS A 151 -0.94 -19.30 33.74
CA LYS A 151 0.06 -19.88 34.64
C LYS A 151 0.47 -18.93 35.76
N TYR A 152 0.75 -17.66 35.45
CA TYR A 152 1.12 -16.69 36.50
C TYR A 152 0.01 -16.47 37.52
N LEU A 153 -1.24 -16.39 37.06
CA LEU A 153 -2.40 -16.10 37.90
C LEU A 153 -2.84 -17.31 38.73
N GLU A 154 -2.77 -18.52 38.15
CA GLU A 154 -3.31 -19.74 38.76
C GLU A 154 -2.26 -20.54 39.54
N GLU A 155 -0.98 -20.47 39.17
CA GLU A 155 0.08 -21.26 39.80
C GLU A 155 1.04 -20.38 40.60
N ASP A 156 1.71 -19.42 39.93
CA ASP A 156 2.87 -18.74 40.51
C ASP A 156 2.47 -17.76 41.63
N ILE A 157 1.43 -16.96 41.44
CA ILE A 157 0.95 -16.02 42.47
C ILE A 157 0.41 -16.76 43.70
N PRO A 158 -0.47 -17.77 43.59
CA PRO A 158 -0.92 -18.53 44.74
C PRO A 158 0.21 -19.25 45.47
N SER A 159 1.16 -19.85 44.74
CA SER A 159 2.33 -20.50 45.33
C SER A 159 3.20 -19.52 46.13
N LEU A 160 3.43 -18.32 45.59
CA LEU A 160 4.16 -17.26 46.28
C LEU A 160 3.42 -16.80 47.54
N TYR A 161 2.09 -16.66 47.46
CA TYR A 161 1.25 -16.27 48.59
C TYR A 161 1.32 -17.28 49.74
N GLU A 162 1.20 -18.58 49.44
CA GLU A 162 1.32 -19.62 50.46
C GLU A 162 2.73 -19.69 51.05
N SER A 163 3.76 -19.56 50.21
CA SER A 163 5.16 -19.50 50.68
C SER A 163 5.39 -18.32 51.64
N LEU A 164 4.83 -17.15 51.31
CA LEU A 164 4.90 -15.96 52.16
C LEU A 164 4.17 -16.19 53.49
N LYS A 165 2.98 -16.81 53.46
CA LYS A 165 2.18 -17.11 54.64
C LYS A 165 2.91 -18.07 55.59
N VAL A 166 3.56 -19.11 55.05
CA VAL A 166 4.42 -20.02 55.82
C VAL A 166 5.57 -19.25 56.45
N GLY A 167 6.28 -18.43 55.68
CA GLY A 167 7.41 -17.65 56.19
C GLY A 167 7.03 -16.65 57.28
N ILE A 168 5.85 -16.02 57.20
CA ILE A 168 5.33 -15.16 58.27
C ILE A 168 5.10 -15.97 59.55
N ASN A 169 4.43 -17.12 59.44
CA ASN A 169 4.14 -17.97 60.60
C ASN A 169 5.43 -18.52 61.25
N GLU A 170 6.39 -18.99 60.45
CA GLU A 170 7.69 -19.45 60.96
C GLU A 170 8.46 -18.33 61.67
N ARG A 171 8.42 -17.10 61.13
CA ARG A 171 9.04 -15.93 61.76
C ARG A 171 8.39 -15.62 63.10
N GLU A 172 7.05 -15.57 63.15
CA GLU A 172 6.30 -15.29 64.39
C GLU A 172 6.59 -16.34 65.48
N GLN A 173 6.60 -17.63 65.11
CA GLN A 173 6.95 -18.71 66.05
C GLN A 173 8.39 -18.59 66.57
N THR A 174 9.33 -18.24 65.70
CA THR A 174 10.73 -18.05 66.07
C THR A 174 10.90 -16.83 66.99
N GLU A 175 10.21 -15.74 66.68
CA GLU A 175 10.20 -14.51 67.48
C GLU A 175 9.62 -14.75 68.87
N GLU A 176 8.51 -15.48 68.97
CA GLU A 176 7.90 -15.85 70.26
C GLU A 176 8.85 -16.71 71.11
N LEU A 177 9.52 -17.69 70.50
CA LEU A 177 10.48 -18.54 71.19
C LEU A 177 11.69 -17.74 71.68
N LEU A 178 12.22 -16.84 70.86
CA LEU A 178 13.36 -16.00 71.19
C LEU A 178 13.01 -15.00 72.30
N LEU A 179 11.83 -14.37 72.24
CA LEU A 179 11.33 -13.51 73.31
C LEU A 179 11.20 -14.27 74.64
N ARG A 180 10.69 -15.52 74.59
CA ARG A 180 10.60 -16.37 75.79
C ARG A 180 11.97 -16.66 76.39
N GLN A 181 12.94 -17.05 75.57
CA GLN A 181 14.32 -17.30 75.99
C GLN A 181 14.97 -16.05 76.59
N VAL A 182 14.88 -14.91 75.91
CA VAL A 182 15.43 -13.64 76.40
C VAL A 182 14.78 -13.23 77.73
N SER A 183 13.48 -13.44 77.89
CA SER A 183 12.78 -13.13 79.15
C SER A 183 13.24 -14.04 80.30
N GLU A 184 13.46 -15.32 80.01
CA GLU A 184 13.97 -16.31 80.97
C GLU A 184 15.39 -15.97 81.42
N GLU A 185 16.30 -15.69 80.47
CA GLU A 185 17.67 -15.24 80.76
C GLU A 185 17.70 -13.95 81.56
N PHE A 186 16.84 -12.97 81.22
CA PHE A 186 16.73 -11.73 81.99
C PHE A 186 16.29 -11.98 83.44
N THR A 187 15.35 -12.91 83.63
CA THR A 187 14.87 -13.30 84.97
C THR A 187 15.98 -14.01 85.75
N ASN A 188 16.73 -14.90 85.11
CA ASN A 188 17.87 -15.61 85.72
C ASN A 188 18.96 -14.63 86.16
N ILE A 189 19.40 -13.74 85.26
CA ILE A 189 20.40 -12.70 85.58
C ILE A 189 19.89 -11.78 86.71
N HIS A 190 18.61 -11.40 86.69
CA HIS A 190 18.04 -10.58 87.75
C HIS A 190 18.09 -11.30 89.11
N GLN A 191 17.77 -12.59 89.14
CA GLN A 191 17.83 -13.41 90.34
C GLN A 191 19.28 -13.55 90.84
N GLU A 192 20.24 -13.83 89.95
CA GLU A 192 21.67 -13.89 90.29
C GLU A 192 22.18 -12.57 90.89
N ILE A 193 21.76 -11.42 90.34
CA ILE A 193 22.12 -10.10 90.88
C ILE A 193 21.56 -9.90 92.29
N VAL A 194 20.31 -10.31 92.53
CA VAL A 194 19.65 -10.20 93.84
C VAL A 194 20.35 -11.10 94.87
N ASP A 195 20.66 -12.34 94.49
CA ASP A 195 21.32 -13.30 95.36
C ASP A 195 22.76 -12.87 95.69
N GLU A 196 23.52 -12.36 94.71
CA GLU A 196 24.86 -11.80 94.93
C GLU A 196 24.82 -10.59 95.87
N LYS A 197 23.85 -9.68 95.68
CA LYS A 197 23.68 -8.52 96.56
C LYS A 197 23.42 -8.96 98.00
N LYS A 198 22.54 -9.95 98.20
CA LYS A 198 22.22 -10.50 99.51
C LYS A 198 23.43 -11.20 100.15
N ALA A 199 24.13 -12.04 99.39
CA ALA A 199 25.34 -12.72 99.86
C ALA A 199 26.42 -11.72 100.27
N ARG A 200 26.57 -10.62 99.52
CA ARG A 200 27.48 -9.53 99.87
C ARG A 200 27.08 -8.81 101.16
N GLU A 201 25.80 -8.50 101.35
CA GLU A 201 25.29 -7.89 102.60
C GLU A 201 25.54 -8.82 103.81
N GLU A 202 25.26 -10.11 103.68
CA GLU A 202 25.52 -11.12 104.73
C GLU A 202 27.01 -11.26 105.04
N GLN A 203 27.88 -11.25 104.01
CA GLN A 203 29.33 -11.31 104.18
C GLN A 203 29.88 -10.05 104.85
N GLU A 204 29.40 -8.86 104.45
CA GLU A 204 29.76 -7.58 105.06
C GLU A 204 29.34 -7.54 106.54
N GLU A 205 28.14 -8.03 106.88
CA GLU A 205 27.66 -8.14 108.27
C GLU A 205 28.52 -9.11 109.10
N ALA A 206 28.82 -10.31 108.56
CA ALA A 206 29.69 -11.28 109.23
C ALA A 206 31.11 -10.72 109.47
N MET A 207 31.66 -9.97 108.50
CA MET A 207 32.97 -9.32 108.65
C MET A 207 32.94 -8.24 109.75
N LEU A 208 31.86 -7.46 109.83
CA LEU A 208 31.67 -6.46 110.89
C LEU A 208 31.57 -7.12 112.26
N GLU A 209 30.87 -8.24 112.39
CA GLU A 209 30.76 -8.97 113.65
C GLU A 209 32.11 -9.54 114.09
N MET A 210 32.86 -10.13 113.16
CA MET A 210 34.24 -10.59 113.41
C MET A 210 35.15 -9.43 113.86
N LEU A 211 35.04 -8.25 113.24
CA LEU A 211 35.79 -7.06 113.66
C LEU A 211 35.40 -6.62 115.08
N LYS A 212 34.11 -6.67 115.45
CA LYS A 212 33.67 -6.38 116.82
C LYS A 212 34.26 -7.37 117.82
N GLU A 213 34.27 -8.66 117.50
CA GLU A 213 34.88 -9.69 118.35
C GLU A 213 36.38 -9.46 118.53
N ILE A 214 37.11 -9.15 117.45
CA ILE A 214 38.55 -8.84 117.52
C ILE A 214 38.79 -7.60 118.40
N ILE A 215 38.01 -6.53 118.21
CA ILE A 215 38.11 -5.33 119.05
C ILE A 215 37.84 -5.66 120.51
N SER A 216 36.84 -6.51 120.79
CA SER A 216 36.52 -6.95 122.15
C SER A 216 37.68 -7.73 122.77
N LYS A 217 38.24 -8.71 122.05
CA LYS A 217 39.42 -9.50 122.49
C LYS A 217 40.64 -8.62 122.71
N VAL A 218 40.91 -7.65 121.83
CA VAL A 218 42.02 -6.70 122.00
C VAL A 218 41.80 -5.82 123.23
N LYS A 219 40.59 -5.32 123.45
CA LYS A 219 40.26 -4.56 124.67
C LYS A 219 40.44 -5.41 125.93
N GLU A 220 40.02 -6.67 125.90
CA GLU A 220 40.19 -7.62 127.00
C GLU A 220 41.69 -7.88 127.27
N GLN A 221 42.48 -8.15 126.23
CA GLN A 221 43.93 -8.29 126.36
C GLN A 221 44.58 -7.03 126.93
N ILE A 222 44.17 -5.83 126.51
CA ILE A 222 44.66 -4.56 127.09
C ILE A 222 44.30 -4.47 128.57
N THR A 223 43.09 -4.89 128.98
CA THR A 223 42.71 -4.87 130.40
C THR A 223 43.49 -5.89 131.24
N ILE A 224 43.73 -7.09 130.70
CA ILE A 224 44.55 -8.11 131.35
C ILE A 224 46.00 -7.60 131.49
N GLU A 225 46.59 -7.07 130.41
CA GLU A 225 47.94 -6.50 130.42
C GLU A 225 48.05 -5.36 131.45
N ARG A 226 47.05 -4.47 131.53
CA ARG A 226 47.02 -3.42 132.56
C ARG A 226 46.97 -3.98 133.97
N PHE A 227 46.12 -4.98 134.22
CA PHE A 227 46.00 -5.62 135.53
C PHE A 227 47.28 -6.37 135.91
N GLU A 228 47.89 -7.12 134.99
CA GLU A 228 49.16 -7.80 135.20
C GLU A 228 50.27 -6.78 135.47
N ARG A 229 50.30 -5.67 134.74
CA ARG A 229 51.24 -4.57 134.97
C ARG A 229 51.07 -3.95 136.35
N GLU A 230 49.85 -3.57 136.75
CA GLU A 230 49.55 -3.06 138.10
C GLU A 230 49.98 -4.06 139.19
N ARG A 231 49.68 -5.35 139.01
CA ARG A 231 50.11 -6.40 139.93
C ARG A 231 51.65 -6.54 139.99
N THR A 232 52.35 -6.45 138.87
CA THR A 232 53.82 -6.46 138.87
C THR A 232 54.40 -5.21 139.51
N GLU A 233 53.80 -4.04 139.27
CA GLU A 233 54.17 -2.77 139.92
C GLU A 233 53.94 -2.87 141.43
N GLU A 234 52.82 -3.40 141.90
CA GLU A 234 52.52 -3.65 143.32
C GLU A 234 53.49 -4.66 143.94
N THR A 235 53.83 -5.73 143.22
CA THR A 235 54.84 -6.71 143.67
C THR A 235 56.22 -6.07 143.80
N LEU A 236 56.60 -5.21 142.86
CA LEU A 236 57.86 -4.44 142.92
C LEU A 236 57.86 -3.43 144.07
N VAL A 237 56.74 -2.74 144.32
CA VAL A 237 56.56 -1.84 145.47
C VAL A 237 56.66 -2.61 146.78
N ASN A 238 55.97 -3.74 146.92
CA ASN A 238 56.07 -4.59 148.11
C ASN A 238 57.50 -5.10 148.33
N LEU A 239 58.22 -5.47 147.27
CA LEU A 239 59.62 -5.87 147.36
C LEU A 239 60.52 -4.71 147.80
N LEU A 240 60.26 -3.49 147.30
CA LEU A 240 60.91 -2.25 147.73
C LEU A 240 60.61 -1.92 149.19
N GLU A 241 59.36 -2.10 149.64
CA GLU A 241 58.96 -1.93 151.04
C GLU A 241 59.62 -2.98 151.93
N GLU A 242 59.68 -4.25 151.53
CA GLU A 242 60.40 -5.29 152.26
C GLU A 242 61.91 -5.03 152.32
N THR A 243 62.51 -4.51 151.24
CA THR A 243 63.94 -4.13 151.25
C THR A 243 64.19 -2.88 152.07
N CYS A 244 63.30 -1.87 152.04
CA CYS A 244 63.35 -0.71 152.92
C CYS A 244 63.14 -1.11 154.39
N ASN A 245 62.22 -2.04 154.69
CA ASN A 245 62.00 -2.55 156.04
C ASN A 245 63.18 -3.39 156.51
N LYS A 246 63.79 -4.20 155.65
CA LYS A 246 65.06 -4.88 155.94
C LYS A 246 66.18 -3.87 156.18
N LEU A 247 66.34 -2.84 155.34
CA LEU A 247 67.30 -1.76 155.54
C LEU A 247 67.04 -0.98 156.83
N ASN A 248 65.79 -0.67 157.17
CA ASN A 248 65.42 -0.01 158.42
C ASN A 248 65.70 -0.93 159.62
N SER A 249 65.40 -2.23 159.54
CA SER A 249 65.73 -3.19 160.60
C SER A 249 67.24 -3.34 160.80
N VAL A 250 68.03 -3.27 159.72
CA VAL A 250 69.50 -3.27 159.74
C VAL A 250 70.06 -1.91 160.18
N SER A 251 69.34 -0.81 159.94
CA SER A 251 69.73 0.55 160.34
C SER A 251 69.31 0.91 161.78
N THR A 252 68.41 0.16 162.40
CA THR A 252 68.08 0.29 163.83
C THR A 252 68.94 -0.59 164.75
N ASP A 253 69.77 -1.48 164.19
CA ASP A 253 70.73 -2.32 164.90
C ASP A 253 72.18 -1.76 164.86
N PHE A 254 72.34 -0.46 164.56
CA PHE A 254 73.60 0.30 164.70
C PHE A 254 73.42 1.61 165.45
#